data_AF-A0A0P9XBF2-F1
#
_entry.id   AF-A0A0P9XBF2-F1
#
_cell.length_a   1.000
_cell.length_b   1.000
_cell.length_c   1.000
_cell.angle_alpha   90.00
_cell.angle_beta   90.00
_cell.angle_gamma   90.00
#
_symmetry.space_group_name_H-M   'P 1'
#
loop_
_entity.id
_entity.type
_entity.pdbx_description
1 polymer ?
#
loop_
_entity_poly.entity_id
_entity_poly.type
_entity_poly.pdbx_seq_one_letter_code
_entity_poly.pdbx_strand_id
1 'polypeptide(L)'
;KVWLQPGGEVELKRLLPTFSYDQWPADHIRIEYGEKGLGIHPLPQCKLYIQRGAATKPLERYQGLKESLRGQHAEPYQIHVGELDQPHVIWQLRW
;
A
#
# COMPACT_ATOMS: atom_id res chain seq x y z
N LYS A 1 11.90 8.04 3.24
CA LYS A 1 12.02 7.27 1.97
C LYS A 1 12.30 5.83 2.37
N VAL A 2 11.34 4.92 2.17
CA VAL A 2 11.47 3.50 2.54
C VAL A 2 11.93 2.72 1.31
N TRP A 3 12.93 1.86 1.46
CA TRP A 3 13.45 1.02 0.39
C TRP A 3 13.25 -0.44 0.79
N LEU A 4 12.39 -1.15 0.05
CA LEU A 4 12.12 -2.58 0.25
C LEU A 4 13.13 -3.40 -0.56
N GLN A 5 13.79 -4.35 0.10
CA GLN A 5 14.61 -5.38 -0.55
C GLN A 5 13.74 -6.59 -0.90
N PRO A 6 14.12 -7.43 -1.89
CA PRO A 6 13.40 -8.66 -2.18
C PRO A 6 13.28 -9.55 -0.92
N GLY A 7 12.07 -10.04 -0.63
CA GLY A 7 11.77 -10.76 0.61
C GLY A 7 11.53 -9.85 1.82
N GLY A 8 11.61 -8.53 1.65
CA GLY A 8 11.28 -7.53 2.65
C GLY A 8 9.78 -7.26 2.69
N GLU A 9 9.24 -7.19 3.90
CA GLU A 9 7.89 -6.73 4.18
C GLU A 9 7.96 -5.41 4.96
N VAL A 10 7.08 -4.47 4.63
CA VAL A 10 6.91 -3.24 5.41
C VAL A 10 5.44 -3.05 5.74
N GLU A 11 5.20 -2.85 7.03
CA GLU A 11 3.92 -2.45 7.60
C GLU A 11 3.86 -0.92 7.68
N LEU A 12 2.87 -0.31 7.02
CA LEU A 12 2.70 1.15 7.05
C LEU A 12 1.68 1.54 8.13
N LYS A 13 2.17 2.12 9.24
CA LYS A 13 1.36 2.62 10.35
C LYS A 13 0.86 4.04 10.08
N ARG A 14 -0.40 4.33 10.35
CA ARG A 14 -0.91 5.72 10.40
C ARG A 14 -0.15 6.47 11.51
N LEU A 15 0.43 7.62 11.17
CA LEU A 15 1.25 8.51 12.01
C LEU A 15 0.88 8.51 13.52
N LEU A 16 1.63 7.76 14.36
CA LEU A 16 1.87 7.92 15.82
C LEU A 16 2.86 6.80 16.28
N PRO A 17 3.54 6.92 17.45
CA PRO A 17 4.87 6.34 17.69
C PRO A 17 4.88 4.81 17.69
N THR A 18 6.06 4.29 17.34
CA THR A 18 6.41 2.88 17.26
C THR A 18 6.04 2.11 18.52
N PHE A 19 4.99 1.29 18.43
CA PHE A 19 4.77 0.17 19.33
C PHE A 19 5.32 -1.11 18.70
N SER A 20 6.04 -1.88 19.52
CA SER A 20 6.38 -3.28 19.24
C SER A 20 5.11 -4.11 19.43
N TYR A 21 4.74 -4.89 18.42
CA TYR A 21 3.57 -5.76 18.48
C TYR A 21 3.98 -7.21 18.32
N ASP A 22 3.41 -8.09 19.14
CA ASP A 22 3.49 -9.54 18.97
C ASP A 22 2.43 -10.08 17.99
N GLN A 23 1.55 -9.21 17.47
CA GLN A 23 0.43 -9.54 16.58
C GLN A 23 0.22 -8.47 15.50
N TRP A 24 -0.19 -8.87 14.30
CA TRP A 24 -0.50 -7.96 13.19
C TRP A 24 -1.77 -7.16 13.49
N PRO A 25 -1.71 -5.82 13.56
CA PRO A 25 -2.87 -5.04 13.90
C PRO A 25 -3.74 -4.82 12.64
N ALA A 26 -5.05 -5.06 12.76
CA ALA A 26 -5.99 -5.18 11.66
C ALA A 26 -6.29 -3.86 10.88
N ASP A 27 -5.61 -2.78 11.24
CA ASP A 27 -5.67 -1.44 10.69
C ASP A 27 -4.40 -1.07 9.86
N HIS A 28 -3.50 -2.02 9.62
CA HIS A 28 -2.26 -1.81 8.87
C HIS A 28 -2.34 -2.25 7.41
N ILE A 29 -1.84 -1.42 6.49
CA ILE A 29 -1.70 -1.80 5.09
C ILE A 29 -0.49 -2.75 4.97
N ARG A 30 -0.75 -3.96 4.49
CA ARG A 30 0.30 -4.92 4.19
C ARG A 30 0.80 -4.74 2.75
N ILE A 31 2.09 -4.46 2.63
CA ILE A 31 2.80 -4.40 1.35
C ILE A 31 3.94 -5.41 1.39
N GLU A 32 3.93 -6.33 0.43
CA GLU A 32 4.94 -7.39 0.29
C GLU A 32 5.77 -7.15 -0.96
N TYR A 33 7.09 -7.31 -0.89
CA TYR A 33 7.92 -7.37 -2.08
C TYR A 33 8.49 -8.78 -2.27
N GLY A 34 7.99 -9.49 -3.28
CA GLY A 34 8.46 -10.82 -3.65
C GLY A 34 9.00 -10.89 -5.07
N GLU A 35 9.38 -12.08 -5.52
CA GLU A 35 9.98 -12.31 -6.85
C GLU A 35 9.08 -11.86 -8.02
N LYS A 36 7.76 -11.84 -7.82
CA LYS A 36 6.79 -11.44 -8.85
C LYS A 36 6.52 -9.92 -8.86
N GLY A 37 7.03 -9.19 -7.88
CA GLY A 37 6.85 -7.75 -7.70
C GLY A 37 6.20 -7.38 -6.36
N LEU A 38 5.56 -6.21 -6.31
CA LEU A 38 4.96 -5.64 -5.11
C LEU A 38 3.50 -6.09 -4.95
N GLY A 39 3.16 -6.71 -3.83
CA GLY A 39 1.80 -7.07 -3.44
C GLY A 39 1.22 -6.05 -2.47
N ILE A 40 -0.02 -5.61 -2.71
CA ILE A 40 -0.78 -4.74 -1.80
C ILE A 40 -2.05 -5.51 -1.41
N HIS A 41 -2.23 -5.73 -0.12
CA HIS A 41 -3.40 -6.45 0.40
C HIS A 41 -4.55 -5.50 0.76
N PRO A 42 -5.81 -5.96 0.63
CA PRO A 42 -6.95 -5.21 1.14
C PRO A 42 -6.89 -5.11 2.66
N LEU A 43 -7.56 -4.10 3.23
CA LEU A 43 -7.68 -3.91 4.67
C LEU A 43 -9.07 -4.34 5.13
N PRO A 44 -9.23 -5.30 6.07
CA PRO A 44 -10.56 -5.81 6.43
C PRO A 44 -11.45 -4.76 7.11
N GLN A 45 -10.85 -3.82 7.83
CA GLN A 45 -11.57 -2.86 8.68
C GLN A 45 -11.75 -1.48 8.04
N CYS A 46 -11.26 -1.27 6.82
CA CYS A 46 -11.31 0.03 6.16
C CYS A 46 -11.25 -0.10 4.63
N LYS A 47 -11.91 0.81 3.91
CA LYS A 47 -11.82 0.85 2.45
C LYS A 47 -10.44 1.34 2.01
N LEU A 48 -9.84 0.60 1.09
CA LEU A 48 -8.63 0.99 0.40
C LEU A 48 -8.95 1.31 -1.06
N TYR A 49 -8.33 2.35 -1.58
CA TYR A 49 -8.35 2.65 -3.01
C TYR A 49 -6.93 2.80 -3.52
N ILE A 50 -6.65 2.23 -4.70
CA ILE A 50 -5.40 2.46 -5.40
C ILE A 50 -5.68 3.44 -6.53
N GLN A 51 -4.93 4.54 -6.52
CA GLN A 51 -4.92 5.54 -7.58
C GLN A 51 -3.56 5.58 -8.26
N ARG A 52 -3.57 5.74 -9.59
CA ARG A 52 -2.40 6.11 -10.39
C ARG A 52 -2.84 7.04 -11.52
N GLY A 53 -2.25 8.23 -11.57
CA GLY A 53 -2.73 9.28 -12.46
C GLY A 53 -4.20 9.61 -12.17
N ALA A 54 -5.05 9.60 -13.21
CA ALA A 54 -6.49 9.83 -13.08
C ALA A 54 -7.31 8.58 -12.75
N ALA A 55 -6.69 7.39 -12.79
CA ALA A 55 -7.40 6.13 -12.57
C ALA A 55 -7.38 5.76 -11.09
N THR A 56 -8.56 5.69 -10.47
CA THR A 56 -8.76 5.28 -9.08
C THR A 56 -9.68 4.06 -9.05
N LYS A 57 -9.32 3.05 -8.24
CA LYS A 57 -10.13 1.84 -8.08
C LYS A 57 -10.13 1.34 -6.63
N PRO A 58 -11.23 0.72 -6.16
CA PRO A 58 -11.24 0.08 -4.86
C PRO A 58 -10.31 -1.15 -4.85
N LEU A 59 -9.67 -1.38 -3.70
CA LEU A 59 -8.82 -2.54 -3.43
C LEU A 59 -9.57 -3.51 -2.51
N GLU A 60 -10.42 -4.32 -3.13
CA GLU A 60 -11.23 -5.34 -2.42
C GLU A 60 -10.52 -6.70 -2.32
N ARG A 61 -9.49 -6.90 -3.15
CA ARG A 61 -8.68 -8.12 -3.23
C ARG A 61 -7.22 -7.76 -3.43
N TYR A 62 -6.34 -8.74 -3.22
CA TYR A 62 -4.91 -8.59 -3.47
C TYR A 62 -4.62 -7.94 -4.83
N GLN A 63 -3.75 -6.93 -4.83
CA GLN A 63 -3.24 -6.28 -6.04
C GLN A 63 -1.73 -6.48 -6.14
N GLY A 64 -1.30 -7.23 -7.16
CA GLY A 64 0.09 -7.32 -7.55
C GLY A 64 0.48 -6.22 -8.54
N LEU A 65 1.59 -5.53 -8.29
CA LEU A 65 2.32 -4.70 -9.25
C LEU A 65 3.51 -5.52 -9.73
N LYS A 66 3.52 -5.91 -11.01
CA LYS A 66 4.55 -6.78 -11.58
C LYS A 66 5.93 -6.13 -11.47
N GLU A 67 6.98 -6.92 -11.20
CA GLU A 67 8.37 -6.43 -11.18
C GLU A 67 8.76 -5.75 -12.49
N SER A 68 8.27 -6.27 -13.62
CA SER A 68 8.54 -5.69 -14.93
C SER A 68 8.06 -4.24 -15.07
N LEU A 69 7.10 -3.80 -14.25
CA LEU A 69 6.57 -2.43 -14.28
C LEU A 69 7.37 -1.45 -13.40
N ARG A 70 8.37 -1.95 -12.67
CA ARG A 70 9.18 -1.14 -11.75
C ARG A 70 9.93 -0.04 -12.52
N GLY A 71 9.76 1.21 -12.11
CA GLY A 71 10.37 2.38 -12.73
C GLY A 71 9.81 2.76 -14.11
N GLN A 72 8.79 2.05 -14.62
CA GLN A 72 8.22 2.33 -15.95
C GLN A 72 7.20 3.47 -15.94
N HIS A 73 6.69 3.86 -14.77
CA HIS A 73 5.64 4.86 -14.65
C HIS A 73 6.15 6.12 -13.95
N ALA A 74 5.82 7.28 -14.51
CA ALA A 74 6.21 8.56 -13.94
C ALA A 74 5.32 8.94 -12.75
N GLU A 75 4.03 8.61 -12.83
CA GLU A 75 3.06 8.87 -11.77
C GLU A 75 3.25 7.89 -10.61
N PRO A 76 3.29 8.37 -9.35
CA PRO A 76 3.32 7.50 -8.20
C PRO A 76 1.99 6.76 -8.04
N TYR A 77 2.06 5.60 -7.39
CA TYR A 77 0.87 4.96 -6.84
C TYR A 77 0.46 5.69 -5.55
N GLN A 78 -0.83 5.90 -5.39
CA GLN A 78 -1.43 6.43 -4.17
C GLN A 78 -2.37 5.38 -3.58
N ILE A 79 -2.24 5.13 -2.29
CA ILE A 79 -3.15 4.27 -1.54
C ILE A 79 -3.95 5.17 -0.61
N HIS A 80 -5.24 5.28 -0.88
CA HIS A 80 -6.19 6.00 -0.04
C HIS A 80 -6.74 5.05 1.00
N VAL A 81 -6.73 5.47 2.26
CA VAL A 81 -7.23 4.70 3.40
C VAL A 81 -8.42 5.44 3.99
N GLY A 82 -9.63 4.96 3.73
CA GLY A 82 -10.89 5.64 4.04
C GLY A 82 -11.70 5.98 2.80
N GLU A 83 -12.85 6.63 3.01
CA GLU A 83 -13.73 7.07 1.92
C GLU A 83 -13.12 8.26 1.16
N LEU A 84 -13.26 8.27 -0.17
CA LEU A 84 -12.66 9.31 -1.03
C LEU A 84 -13.29 10.70 -0.85
N ASP A 85 -14.55 10.75 -0.39
CA ASP A 85 -15.32 11.97 -0.15
C ASP A 85 -15.20 12.51 1.30
N GLN A 86 -14.44 11.82 2.15
CA GLN A 86 -14.18 12.21 3.54
C GLN A 86 -12.70 12.51 3.77
N PRO A 87 -12.33 13.21 4.86
CA PRO A 87 -10.94 13.29 5.29
C PRO A 87 -10.34 11.89 5.48
N HIS A 88 -9.26 11.59 4.77
CA HIS A 88 -8.66 10.26 4.74
C HIS A 88 -7.13 10.34 4.62
N VAL A 89 -6.46 9.19 4.78
CA VAL A 89 -4.98 9.12 4.70
C VAL A 89 -4.57 8.69 3.31
N ILE A 90 -3.52 9.33 2.78
CA ILE A 90 -2.95 8.99 1.48
C ILE A 90 -1.50 8.57 1.68
N TRP A 91 -1.18 7.34 1.30
CA TRP A 91 0.18 6.85 1.17
C TRP A 91 0.63 6.97 -0.28
N GLN A 92 1.86 7.43 -0.51
CA GLN A 92 2.43 7.51 -1.85
C GLN A 92 3.65 6.60 -1.95
N LEU A 93 3.71 5.81 -3.02
CA LEU A 93 4.86 4.98 -3.35
C LEU A 93 5.17 5.02 -4.83
N ARG A 94 6.46 4.90 -5.15
CA ARG A 94 6.93 4.65 -6.51
C ARG A 94 7.26 3.18 -6.62
N TRP A 95 6.79 2.59 -7.71
CA TRP A 95 7.14 1.24 -8.12
C TRP A 95 7.84 1.36 -9.45
#